data_AF-A0A6L5Z333-F1
#
_entry.id   AF-A0A6L5Z333-F1
#
_cell.length_a   1.000
_cell.length_b   1.000
_cell.length_c   1.000
_cell.angle_alpha   90.00
_cell.angle_beta   90.00
_cell.angle_gamma   90.00
#
_symmetry.space_group_name_H-M   'P 1'
#
loop_
_entity.id
_entity.type
_entity.pdbx_description
1 polymer ?
#
loop_
_entity_poly.entity_id
_entity_poly.type
_entity_poly.pdbx_seq_one_letter_code
_entity_poly.pdbx_strand_id
1 'polypeptide(L)'
;MYQPLANFRDDTDAASTAWSIFWTICFLLVAGFVIDTANAYKYRQVLTATADSASLAAIMNYRELEYYGLYDKQDENYYTDDGNAPPEGYARARTAARGIASQIMSTAKNGAVIADQDVELGHWNGAAFLPWDGASAKPGTINAARATAHRSSRRANSTDANPLDTLLLGAFGGLDWWDIAAVSVAESYIPGCYTDGLMAMGKVDMSSNNSFYGEICVHGEGQENNGNKNPPVGISVQQGNFFDLEVTVSSPGAHDTMVDGSGAYDPDSNIVEVYREESLMPSGIAEFDALRDMLMDPLSASPTDLARYMPDYILESVTYAGEPVVGDGDYSTPLTVAEIETALDVLTHPDADWPIVDRNPAGNGPLAATDFNDMLAQAAANDTVSETFSGKIFNVSCQGGPANKVINFGEPVTLSNMAVVSSDCRFSFNSNITVASSFLLTDHNGSNATVQGSSGVTIGSGTCEVGTGSKVMARGTIDFASDMTMIRSQIVSRDEDVYYAAKADGLDGTSVHAGGNIFLRSQAAAQYCPGATTDDLIVSREYYRLVQ
;
A
#
# COMPACT_ATOMS: atom_id res chain seq x y z
N MET A 1 -2.56 32.06 -94.77
CA MET A 1 -2.90 32.07 -93.34
C MET A 1 -3.74 30.83 -93.06
N TYR A 2 -3.13 29.68 -92.80
CA TYR A 2 -3.71 28.44 -92.24
C TYR A 2 -2.69 27.30 -92.47
N GLN A 3 -1.69 27.18 -91.60
CA GLN A 3 -0.99 25.92 -91.31
C GLN A 3 -0.30 26.07 -89.95
N PRO A 4 -0.91 25.58 -88.85
CA PRO A 4 -0.11 25.01 -87.77
C PRO A 4 -0.83 23.86 -87.01
N LEU A 5 -1.38 22.86 -87.70
CA LEU A 5 -2.01 21.70 -87.04
C LEU A 5 -1.37 20.34 -87.38
N ALA A 6 -0.46 20.28 -88.35
CA ALA A 6 0.21 19.04 -88.74
C ALA A 6 1.42 18.69 -87.85
N ASN A 7 2.04 19.68 -87.20
CA ASN A 7 3.26 19.47 -86.41
C ASN A 7 3.00 19.07 -84.94
N PHE A 8 1.76 19.07 -84.47
CA PHE A 8 1.45 18.69 -83.08
C PHE A 8 1.38 17.17 -82.89
N ARG A 9 1.27 16.41 -83.98
CA ARG A 9 1.12 14.95 -83.94
C ARG A 9 2.48 14.22 -83.88
N ASP A 10 3.55 14.87 -84.32
CA ASP A 10 4.91 14.33 -84.32
C ASP A 10 5.76 14.92 -83.18
N ASP A 11 5.14 15.66 -82.25
CA ASP A 11 5.83 16.31 -81.14
C ASP A 11 6.10 15.30 -80.01
N THR A 12 7.29 14.70 -80.05
CA THR A 12 7.81 13.81 -79.01
C THR A 12 8.33 14.55 -77.76
N ASP A 13 8.22 15.88 -77.70
CA ASP A 13 8.58 16.65 -76.49
C ASP A 13 7.57 16.45 -75.34
N ALA A 14 6.49 15.71 -75.58
CA ALA A 14 5.62 15.15 -74.54
C ALA A 14 6.12 13.82 -73.95
N ALA A 15 7.40 13.46 -74.11
CA ALA A 15 8.03 12.32 -73.42
C ALA A 15 8.08 12.48 -71.88
N SER A 16 7.53 13.57 -71.33
CA SER A 16 7.24 13.75 -69.91
C SER A 16 5.85 13.22 -69.48
N THR A 17 5.21 12.30 -70.22
CA THR A 17 3.78 11.96 -69.96
C THR A 17 3.49 10.61 -69.31
N ALA A 18 4.26 9.54 -69.51
CA ALA A 18 3.97 8.24 -68.88
C ALA A 18 4.94 7.87 -67.75
N TRP A 19 6.24 8.07 -67.97
CA TRP A 19 7.28 7.73 -66.99
C TRP A 19 7.25 8.65 -65.76
N SER A 20 7.01 9.95 -65.96
CA SER A 20 6.81 10.91 -64.88
C SER A 20 5.59 10.57 -64.03
N ILE A 21 4.45 10.24 -64.66
CA ILE A 21 3.22 9.82 -63.97
C ILE A 21 3.48 8.55 -63.17
N PHE A 22 4.17 7.56 -63.74
CA PHE A 22 4.55 6.35 -63.02
C PHE A 22 5.37 6.67 -61.76
N TRP A 23 6.43 7.47 -61.87
CA TRP A 23 7.23 7.86 -60.71
C TRP A 23 6.46 8.71 -59.71
N THR A 24 5.60 9.62 -60.16
CA THR A 24 4.73 10.39 -59.28
C THR A 24 3.81 9.46 -58.48
N ILE A 25 3.20 8.46 -59.12
CA ILE A 25 2.37 7.45 -58.43
C ILE A 25 3.23 6.66 -57.44
N CYS A 26 4.42 6.20 -57.83
CA CYS A 26 5.32 5.49 -56.92
C CYS A 26 5.69 6.34 -55.70
N PHE A 27 6.04 7.62 -55.90
CA PHE A 27 6.37 8.52 -54.79
C PHE A 27 5.16 8.81 -53.90
N LEU A 28 3.96 8.96 -54.48
CA LEU A 28 2.73 9.13 -53.71
C LEU A 28 2.38 7.87 -52.90
N LEU A 29 2.59 6.67 -53.45
CA LEU A 29 2.40 5.42 -52.73
C LEU A 29 3.40 5.26 -51.57
N VAL A 30 4.68 5.57 -51.82
CA VAL A 30 5.71 5.52 -50.77
C VAL A 30 5.45 6.57 -49.69
N ALA A 31 5.13 7.81 -50.08
CA ALA A 31 4.78 8.87 -49.14
C ALA A 31 3.51 8.50 -48.33
N GLY A 32 2.50 7.92 -49.00
CA GLY A 32 1.29 7.42 -48.36
C GLY A 32 1.59 6.34 -47.34
N PHE A 33 2.39 5.35 -47.70
CA PHE A 33 2.85 4.32 -46.78
C PHE A 33 3.56 4.89 -45.56
N VAL A 34 4.47 5.85 -45.75
CA VAL A 34 5.20 6.49 -44.66
C VAL A 34 4.26 7.28 -43.73
N ILE A 35 3.33 8.06 -44.30
CA ILE A 35 2.36 8.86 -43.53
C ILE A 35 1.40 7.96 -42.76
N ASP A 36 0.83 6.94 -43.41
CA ASP A 36 -0.11 6.02 -42.78
C ASP A 36 0.58 5.17 -41.70
N THR A 37 1.81 4.73 -41.93
CA THR A 37 2.62 4.02 -40.91
C THR A 37 2.93 4.93 -39.72
N ALA A 38 3.33 6.18 -39.95
CA ALA A 38 3.57 7.15 -38.88
C ALA A 38 2.29 7.43 -38.06
N ASN A 39 1.13 7.52 -38.72
CA ASN A 39 -0.15 7.65 -38.06
C ASN A 39 -0.50 6.39 -37.23
N ALA A 40 -0.25 5.19 -37.76
CA ALA A 40 -0.45 3.94 -37.05
C ALA A 40 0.43 3.84 -35.79
N TYR A 41 1.70 4.25 -35.87
CA TYR A 41 2.59 4.32 -34.70
C TYR A 41 2.07 5.30 -33.64
N LYS A 42 1.61 6.48 -34.07
CA LYS A 42 1.00 7.46 -33.17
C LYS A 42 -0.23 6.87 -32.45
N TYR A 43 -1.14 6.24 -33.19
CA TYR A 43 -2.32 5.61 -32.59
C TYR A 43 -1.96 4.45 -31.67
N ARG A 44 -0.91 3.68 -32.00
CA ARG A 44 -0.41 2.63 -31.11
C ARG A 44 0.09 3.18 -29.77
N GLN A 45 0.80 4.31 -29.76
CA GLN A 45 1.21 4.97 -28.51
C GLN A 45 0.01 5.40 -27.66
N VAL A 46 -1.03 5.95 -28.29
CA VAL A 46 -2.27 6.31 -27.58
C VAL A 46 -3.00 5.06 -27.06
N LEU A 47 -3.04 3.97 -27.84
CA LEU A 47 -3.60 2.69 -27.40
C LEU A 47 -2.82 2.10 -26.22
N THR A 48 -1.49 2.21 -26.21
CA THR A 48 -0.66 1.79 -25.06
C THR A 48 -1.06 2.57 -23.81
N ALA A 49 -1.07 3.90 -23.86
CA ALA A 49 -1.51 4.72 -22.72
C ALA A 49 -2.96 4.41 -22.31
N THR A 50 -3.83 4.06 -23.25
CA THR A 50 -5.21 3.65 -22.99
C THR A 50 -5.26 2.30 -22.26
N ALA A 51 -4.49 1.31 -22.71
CA ALA A 51 -4.40 -0.01 -22.08
C ALA A 51 -3.78 0.07 -20.68
N ASP A 52 -2.72 0.86 -20.50
CA ASP A 52 -2.07 1.13 -19.22
C ASP A 52 -3.07 1.72 -18.21
N SER A 53 -3.76 2.79 -18.62
CA SER A 53 -4.74 3.45 -17.75
C SER A 53 -5.94 2.54 -17.45
N ALA A 54 -6.39 1.75 -18.44
CA ALA A 54 -7.53 0.85 -18.29
C ALA A 54 -7.21 -0.37 -17.40
N SER A 55 -6.01 -0.94 -17.49
CA SER A 55 -5.58 -2.04 -16.62
C SER A 55 -5.44 -1.58 -15.17
N LEU A 56 -4.82 -0.42 -14.92
CA LEU A 56 -4.76 0.19 -13.59
C LEU A 56 -6.17 0.44 -13.02
N ALA A 57 -7.05 1.07 -13.81
CA ALA A 57 -8.42 1.32 -13.37
C ALA A 57 -9.18 0.04 -13.02
N ALA A 58 -8.99 -1.01 -13.82
CA ALA A 58 -9.62 -2.31 -13.58
C ALA A 58 -9.18 -2.91 -12.24
N ILE A 59 -7.87 -3.00 -11.98
CA ILE A 59 -7.37 -3.62 -10.75
C ILE A 59 -7.68 -2.76 -9.51
N MET A 60 -7.57 -1.43 -9.59
CA MET A 60 -7.91 -0.54 -8.48
C MET A 60 -9.39 -0.64 -8.11
N ASN A 61 -10.30 -0.63 -9.09
CA ASN A 61 -11.75 -0.79 -8.82
C ASN A 61 -12.12 -2.21 -8.36
N TYR A 62 -11.25 -3.19 -8.64
CA TYR A 62 -11.42 -4.55 -8.15
C TYR A 62 -11.00 -4.69 -6.68
N ARG A 63 -9.82 -4.16 -6.31
CA ARG A 63 -9.22 -4.32 -4.97
C ARG A 63 -9.71 -3.29 -3.95
N GLU A 64 -9.96 -2.05 -4.36
CA GLU A 64 -10.38 -0.95 -3.48
C GLU A 64 -11.86 -0.64 -3.61
N LEU A 65 -12.69 -1.61 -3.20
CA LEU A 65 -14.14 -1.46 -3.24
C LEU A 65 -14.62 -0.25 -2.45
N GLU A 66 -14.06 0.02 -1.28
CA GLU A 66 -14.54 1.09 -0.41
C GLU A 66 -14.31 2.49 -1.02
N TYR A 67 -13.13 2.69 -1.62
CA TYR A 67 -12.73 3.99 -2.13
C TYR A 67 -13.31 4.29 -3.52
N TYR A 68 -13.38 3.28 -4.39
CA TYR A 68 -13.84 3.43 -5.77
C TYR A 68 -15.24 2.86 -6.03
N GLY A 69 -15.85 2.14 -5.08
CA GLY A 69 -17.18 1.52 -5.21
C GLY A 69 -18.36 2.48 -5.11
N LEU A 70 -18.13 3.77 -4.83
CA LEU A 70 -19.18 4.79 -4.74
C LEU A 70 -19.91 5.09 -6.06
N TYR A 71 -19.53 4.45 -7.17
CA TYR A 71 -20.28 4.56 -8.43
C TYR A 71 -21.52 3.65 -8.53
N ASP A 72 -21.75 2.73 -7.57
CA ASP A 72 -22.88 1.80 -7.67
C ASP A 72 -23.46 1.36 -6.30
N LYS A 73 -23.94 2.32 -5.49
CA LYS A 73 -24.72 2.02 -4.26
C LYS A 73 -26.22 1.83 -4.54
N GLN A 74 -26.59 1.11 -5.61
CA GLN A 74 -28.01 0.99 -6.00
C GLN A 74 -28.65 -0.40 -5.88
N ASP A 75 -27.94 -1.43 -5.41
CA ASP A 75 -28.57 -2.75 -5.19
C ASP A 75 -28.07 -3.46 -3.93
N GLU A 76 -28.89 -3.45 -2.88
CA GLU A 76 -28.62 -4.03 -1.56
C GLU A 76 -28.95 -5.54 -1.49
N ASN A 77 -29.41 -6.15 -2.60
CA ASN A 77 -29.92 -7.53 -2.66
C ASN A 77 -29.07 -8.48 -3.54
N TYR A 78 -27.78 -8.19 -3.74
CA TYR A 78 -26.95 -8.86 -4.76
C TYR A 78 -25.98 -9.93 -4.23
N TYR A 79 -26.27 -10.57 -3.09
CA TYR A 79 -25.68 -11.87 -2.75
C TYR A 79 -26.67 -12.96 -3.13
N THR A 80 -26.30 -13.85 -4.06
CA THR A 80 -27.13 -15.00 -4.42
C THR A 80 -26.90 -16.15 -3.44
N ASP A 81 -27.98 -16.76 -2.97
CA ASP A 81 -28.02 -17.89 -2.00
C ASP A 81 -27.32 -19.19 -2.49
N ASP A 82 -26.71 -19.19 -3.68
CA ASP A 82 -26.16 -20.36 -4.38
C ASP A 82 -24.63 -20.48 -4.34
N GLY A 83 -23.94 -19.59 -3.62
CA GLY A 83 -22.50 -19.72 -3.34
C GLY A 83 -21.58 -19.58 -4.57
N ASN A 84 -22.10 -19.16 -5.72
CA ASN A 84 -21.34 -18.91 -6.94
C ASN A 84 -21.57 -17.48 -7.42
N ALA A 85 -20.95 -16.50 -6.78
CA ALA A 85 -20.98 -15.12 -7.29
C ALA A 85 -20.12 -15.01 -8.57
N PRO A 86 -20.65 -14.55 -9.72
CA PRO A 86 -19.85 -13.75 -10.63
C PRO A 86 -19.61 -12.41 -9.90
N PRO A 87 -18.37 -12.10 -9.49
CA PRO A 87 -18.15 -11.13 -8.42
C PRO A 87 -18.41 -9.73 -8.97
N GLU A 88 -19.19 -8.90 -8.27
CA GLU A 88 -19.43 -7.50 -8.63
C GLU A 88 -18.12 -6.75 -8.97
N GLY A 89 -17.01 -7.16 -8.35
CA GLY A 89 -15.67 -6.64 -8.65
C GLY A 89 -15.29 -6.76 -10.12
N TYR A 90 -15.65 -7.84 -10.82
CA TYR A 90 -15.30 -8.01 -12.22
C TYR A 90 -16.06 -7.01 -13.10
N ALA A 91 -17.38 -6.89 -12.91
CA ALA A 91 -18.21 -5.96 -13.69
C ALA A 91 -17.78 -4.51 -13.45
N ARG A 92 -17.46 -4.14 -12.20
CA ARG A 92 -16.90 -2.83 -11.85
C ARG A 92 -15.54 -2.59 -12.51
N ALA A 93 -14.63 -3.54 -12.43
CA ALA A 93 -13.32 -3.45 -13.07
C ALA A 93 -13.43 -3.20 -14.59
N ARG A 94 -14.30 -3.95 -15.28
CA ARG A 94 -14.61 -3.76 -16.70
C ARG A 94 -15.19 -2.38 -16.99
N THR A 95 -16.15 -1.95 -16.17
CA THR A 95 -16.83 -0.65 -16.32
C THR A 95 -15.85 0.50 -16.15
N ALA A 96 -14.99 0.46 -15.13
CA ALA A 96 -13.96 1.46 -14.88
C ALA A 96 -12.95 1.53 -16.03
N ALA A 97 -12.43 0.38 -16.47
CA ALA A 97 -11.51 0.28 -17.60
C ALA A 97 -12.09 0.89 -18.89
N ARG A 98 -13.34 0.55 -19.22
CA ARG A 98 -14.06 1.13 -20.37
C ARG A 98 -14.31 2.62 -20.21
N GLY A 99 -14.67 3.05 -19.00
CA GLY A 99 -14.89 4.45 -18.66
C GLY A 99 -13.66 5.29 -18.97
N ILE A 100 -12.51 4.92 -18.42
CA ILE A 100 -11.23 5.60 -18.69
C ILE A 100 -10.85 5.52 -20.16
N ALA A 101 -10.99 4.35 -20.78
CA ALA A 101 -10.64 4.18 -22.19
C ALA A 101 -11.47 5.10 -23.11
N SER A 102 -12.76 5.27 -22.82
CA SER A 102 -13.65 6.16 -23.57
C SER A 102 -13.32 7.65 -23.39
N GLN A 103 -12.70 8.03 -22.27
CA GLN A 103 -12.25 9.39 -22.01
C GLN A 103 -10.94 9.71 -22.74
N ILE A 104 -9.99 8.76 -22.77
CA ILE A 104 -8.72 8.91 -23.49
C ILE A 104 -8.95 8.86 -25.00
N MET A 105 -9.70 7.85 -25.46
CA MET A 105 -10.06 7.64 -26.85
C MET A 105 -11.59 7.65 -27.01
N SER A 106 -12.13 8.83 -27.29
CA SER A 106 -13.58 9.01 -27.51
C SER A 106 -14.15 7.99 -28.50
N THR A 107 -15.21 7.33 -28.06
CA THR A 107 -15.95 6.33 -28.84
C THR A 107 -16.54 6.90 -30.13
N ALA A 108 -16.90 8.19 -30.14
CA ALA A 108 -17.44 8.86 -31.31
C ALA A 108 -16.43 8.98 -32.47
N LYS A 109 -15.13 9.02 -32.17
CA LYS A 109 -14.06 9.14 -33.20
C LYS A 109 -13.35 7.83 -33.47
N ASN A 110 -13.22 6.96 -32.48
CA ASN A 110 -12.35 5.78 -32.54
C ASN A 110 -13.12 4.45 -32.47
N GLY A 111 -14.45 4.49 -32.31
CA GLY A 111 -15.23 3.33 -31.90
C GLY A 111 -14.88 2.89 -30.47
N ALA A 112 -15.46 1.78 -30.03
CA ALA A 112 -15.08 1.18 -28.75
C ALA A 112 -13.68 0.55 -28.88
N VAL A 113 -12.68 1.16 -28.23
CA VAL A 113 -11.29 0.66 -28.26
C VAL A 113 -11.02 -0.43 -27.22
N ILE A 114 -11.83 -0.50 -26.17
CA ILE A 114 -11.85 -1.56 -25.15
C ILE A 114 -13.32 -1.98 -24.94
N ALA A 115 -13.57 -3.28 -25.04
CA ALA A 115 -14.83 -3.94 -24.70
C ALA A 115 -14.66 -4.79 -23.42
N ASP A 116 -15.77 -5.33 -22.90
CA ASP A 116 -15.75 -6.13 -21.67
C ASP A 116 -14.85 -7.38 -21.79
N GLN A 117 -14.83 -8.03 -22.95
CA GLN A 117 -13.95 -9.18 -23.18
C GLN A 117 -12.47 -8.81 -23.28
N ASP A 118 -12.14 -7.54 -23.46
CA ASP A 118 -10.76 -7.07 -23.59
C ASP A 118 -10.11 -6.77 -22.23
N VAL A 119 -10.89 -6.90 -21.15
CA VAL A 119 -10.47 -6.71 -19.77
C VAL A 119 -10.56 -8.04 -19.03
N GLU A 120 -9.40 -8.55 -18.67
CA GLU A 120 -9.23 -9.82 -17.97
C GLU A 120 -8.66 -9.58 -16.58
N LEU A 121 -9.27 -10.19 -15.57
CA LEU A 121 -8.69 -10.26 -14.23
C LEU A 121 -7.93 -11.56 -14.06
N GLY A 122 -6.90 -11.56 -13.22
CA GLY A 122 -6.04 -12.72 -13.05
C GLY A 122 -4.99 -12.53 -11.97
N HIS A 123 -3.97 -13.37 -12.04
CA HIS A 123 -2.82 -13.34 -11.15
C HIS A 123 -1.55 -13.03 -11.92
N TRP A 124 -0.72 -12.13 -11.39
CA TRP A 124 0.65 -11.91 -11.84
C TRP A 124 1.62 -12.53 -10.85
N ASN A 125 2.51 -13.39 -11.36
CA ASN A 125 3.47 -14.15 -10.56
C ASN A 125 4.91 -13.63 -10.64
N GLY A 126 5.11 -12.40 -11.13
CA GLY A 126 6.43 -11.82 -11.39
C GLY A 126 6.96 -12.06 -12.80
N ALA A 127 6.39 -13.00 -13.57
CA ALA A 127 6.86 -13.37 -14.90
C ALA A 127 5.77 -13.45 -15.97
N ALA A 128 4.54 -13.80 -15.59
CA ALA A 128 3.43 -13.97 -16.51
C ALA A 128 2.08 -13.65 -15.85
N PHE A 129 1.18 -13.11 -16.67
CA PHE A 129 -0.23 -12.97 -16.32
C PHE A 129 -0.95 -14.30 -16.54
N LEU A 130 -1.55 -14.82 -15.48
CA LEU A 130 -2.38 -16.02 -15.47
C LEU A 130 -3.85 -15.57 -15.38
N PRO A 131 -4.62 -15.63 -16.48
CA PRO A 131 -6.03 -15.23 -16.46
C PRO A 131 -6.83 -16.06 -15.46
N TRP A 132 -7.78 -15.42 -14.79
CA TRP A 132 -8.71 -16.12 -13.92
C TRP A 132 -9.64 -17.02 -14.74
N ASP A 133 -9.80 -18.27 -14.32
CA ASP A 133 -10.60 -19.28 -15.01
C ASP A 133 -12.07 -19.33 -14.55
N GLY A 134 -12.48 -18.45 -13.63
CA GLY A 134 -13.84 -18.39 -13.11
C GLY A 134 -14.19 -19.46 -12.07
N ALA A 135 -13.26 -20.37 -11.73
CA ALA A 135 -13.56 -21.55 -10.91
C ALA A 135 -12.52 -21.88 -9.82
N SER A 136 -11.26 -21.43 -9.95
CA SER A 136 -10.13 -21.99 -9.18
C SER A 136 -9.46 -21.03 -8.20
N ALA A 137 -9.98 -19.82 -8.03
CA ALA A 137 -9.36 -18.80 -7.18
C ALA A 137 -10.20 -18.54 -5.94
N LYS A 138 -9.58 -18.72 -4.76
CA LYS A 138 -10.13 -18.19 -3.51
C LYS A 138 -10.22 -16.65 -3.63
N PRO A 139 -11.23 -16.00 -3.05
CA PRO A 139 -11.19 -14.55 -2.83
C PRO A 139 -9.81 -14.13 -2.29
N GLY A 140 -9.19 -13.12 -2.90
CA GLY A 140 -7.84 -12.66 -2.55
C GLY A 140 -6.70 -13.04 -3.52
N THR A 141 -6.87 -14.05 -4.40
CA THR A 141 -5.78 -14.47 -5.31
C THR A 141 -5.64 -13.63 -6.59
N ILE A 142 -6.68 -12.86 -6.95
CA ILE A 142 -6.62 -11.92 -8.08
C ILE A 142 -5.83 -10.69 -7.63
N ASN A 143 -4.64 -10.51 -8.20
CA ASN A 143 -3.77 -9.36 -7.94
C ASN A 143 -3.39 -8.63 -9.23
N ALA A 144 -4.01 -8.93 -10.37
CA ALA A 144 -3.68 -8.26 -11.63
C ALA A 144 -4.87 -8.13 -12.57
N ALA A 145 -4.81 -7.11 -13.42
CA ALA A 145 -5.74 -6.89 -14.51
C ALA A 145 -4.97 -6.67 -15.82
N ARG A 146 -5.41 -7.35 -16.88
CA ARG A 146 -4.91 -7.18 -18.25
C ARG A 146 -5.97 -6.46 -19.09
N ALA A 147 -5.56 -5.39 -19.76
CA ALA A 147 -6.40 -4.65 -20.69
C ALA A 147 -5.80 -4.68 -22.11
N THR A 148 -6.64 -4.97 -23.10
CA THR A 148 -6.24 -4.98 -24.52
C THR A 148 -6.95 -3.88 -25.29
N ALA A 149 -6.29 -2.74 -25.48
CA ALA A 149 -6.81 -1.66 -26.31
C ALA A 149 -6.50 -1.92 -27.78
N HIS A 150 -7.53 -1.93 -28.63
CA HIS A 150 -7.31 -2.19 -30.06
C HIS A 150 -8.28 -1.47 -30.99
N ARG A 151 -7.75 -1.16 -32.18
CA ARG A 151 -8.49 -0.75 -33.37
C ARG A 151 -8.34 -1.86 -34.41
N SER A 152 -9.37 -2.69 -34.53
CA SER A 152 -9.30 -3.92 -35.32
C SER A 152 -10.55 -4.13 -36.16
N SER A 153 -10.33 -4.59 -37.38
CA SER A 153 -11.34 -5.12 -38.29
C SER A 153 -11.84 -6.50 -37.88
N ARG A 154 -11.11 -7.20 -37.01
CA ARG A 154 -11.36 -8.58 -36.57
C ARG A 154 -11.73 -8.64 -35.09
N ARG A 155 -12.73 -7.88 -34.66
CA ARG A 155 -13.34 -8.09 -33.33
C ARG A 155 -14.21 -9.35 -33.33
N ALA A 156 -14.38 -9.94 -32.15
CA ALA A 156 -15.24 -11.12 -31.95
C ALA A 156 -16.68 -10.87 -32.45
N ASN A 157 -17.15 -9.63 -32.37
CA ASN A 157 -18.39 -9.17 -32.96
C ASN A 157 -18.11 -8.18 -34.10
N SER A 158 -18.58 -8.48 -35.30
CA SER A 158 -18.31 -7.69 -36.51
C SER A 158 -18.95 -6.29 -36.48
N THR A 159 -19.95 -6.04 -35.64
CA THR A 159 -20.53 -4.70 -35.45
C THR A 159 -19.65 -3.78 -34.63
N ASP A 160 -18.66 -4.33 -33.93
CA ASP A 160 -17.77 -3.59 -33.02
C ASP A 160 -16.41 -3.31 -33.67
N ALA A 161 -16.25 -3.66 -34.94
CA ALA A 161 -15.05 -3.40 -35.71
C ALA A 161 -14.74 -1.90 -35.75
N ASN A 162 -13.51 -1.55 -35.37
CA ASN A 162 -13.06 -0.16 -35.28
C ASN A 162 -11.65 0.03 -35.88
N PRO A 163 -11.38 -0.49 -37.09
CA PRO A 163 -10.04 -0.47 -37.65
C PRO A 163 -9.54 0.97 -37.88
N LEU A 164 -8.22 1.13 -38.01
CA LEU A 164 -7.61 2.42 -38.34
C LEU A 164 -7.60 2.61 -39.85
N ASP A 165 -8.41 3.55 -40.34
CA ASP A 165 -8.42 3.89 -41.76
C ASP A 165 -7.07 4.44 -42.22
N THR A 166 -6.65 4.02 -43.41
CA THR A 166 -5.54 4.63 -44.13
C THR A 166 -6.00 5.90 -44.82
N LEU A 167 -5.14 6.92 -44.85
CA LEU A 167 -5.45 8.16 -45.55
C LEU A 167 -5.11 8.04 -47.05
N LEU A 168 -3.87 7.69 -47.34
CA LEU A 168 -3.33 7.75 -48.70
C LEU A 168 -3.31 6.39 -49.38
N LEU A 169 -3.06 5.29 -48.65
CA LEU A 169 -3.06 3.95 -49.23
C LEU A 169 -4.46 3.50 -49.68
N GLY A 170 -5.50 3.81 -48.91
CA GLY A 170 -6.89 3.53 -49.27
C GLY A 170 -7.37 4.32 -50.49
N ALA A 171 -6.85 5.54 -50.69
CA ALA A 171 -7.16 6.34 -51.87
C ALA A 171 -6.70 5.69 -53.19
N PHE A 172 -5.72 4.78 -53.14
CA PHE A 172 -5.25 4.00 -54.30
C PHE A 172 -5.83 2.57 -54.36
N GLY A 173 -6.78 2.22 -53.48
CA GLY A 173 -7.53 0.95 -53.51
C GLY A 173 -6.72 -0.30 -53.18
N GLY A 174 -5.61 -0.15 -52.45
CA GLY A 174 -4.70 -1.26 -52.11
C GLY A 174 -4.84 -1.80 -50.69
N LEU A 175 -4.95 -0.90 -49.70
CA LEU A 175 -5.05 -1.24 -48.28
C LEU A 175 -5.87 -0.15 -47.61
N ASP A 176 -7.12 -0.45 -47.24
CA ASP A 176 -8.03 0.58 -46.73
C ASP A 176 -7.87 0.82 -45.22
N TRP A 177 -7.35 -0.16 -44.47
CA TRP A 177 -7.21 -0.08 -43.01
C TRP A 177 -6.03 -0.85 -42.42
N TRP A 178 -5.71 -0.54 -41.17
CA TRP A 178 -4.76 -1.25 -40.31
C TRP A 178 -5.45 -1.80 -39.06
N ASP A 179 -5.01 -2.97 -38.63
CA ASP A 179 -5.30 -3.50 -37.30
C ASP A 179 -4.12 -3.17 -36.38
N ILE A 180 -4.40 -2.46 -35.30
CA ILE A 180 -3.40 -2.09 -34.28
C ILE A 180 -3.95 -2.38 -32.88
N ALA A 181 -3.07 -2.87 -32.01
CA ALA A 181 -3.41 -3.22 -30.64
C ALA A 181 -2.25 -2.91 -29.69
N ALA A 182 -2.60 -2.67 -28.43
CA ALA A 182 -1.70 -2.61 -27.30
C ALA A 182 -2.30 -3.41 -26.15
N VAL A 183 -1.45 -4.12 -25.42
CA VAL A 183 -1.82 -4.89 -24.24
C VAL A 183 -1.03 -4.30 -23.09
N SER A 184 -1.67 -4.19 -21.93
CA SER A 184 -1.02 -3.80 -20.69
C SER A 184 -1.53 -4.65 -19.54
N VAL A 185 -0.66 -4.91 -18.57
CA VAL A 185 -0.99 -5.61 -17.34
C VAL A 185 -0.64 -4.69 -16.19
N ALA A 186 -1.59 -4.51 -15.27
CA ALA A 186 -1.35 -3.85 -14.00
C ALA A 186 -1.48 -4.88 -12.88
N GLU A 187 -0.56 -4.83 -11.92
CA GLU A 187 -0.66 -5.62 -10.69
C GLU A 187 -0.95 -4.73 -9.49
N SER A 188 -1.67 -5.29 -8.52
CA SER A 188 -1.72 -4.84 -7.15
C SER A 188 -0.73 -5.65 -6.32
N TYR A 189 0.10 -5.01 -5.51
CA TYR A 189 1.07 -5.66 -4.64
C TYR A 189 1.23 -4.89 -3.33
N ILE A 190 1.73 -5.55 -2.31
CA ILE A 190 2.17 -4.90 -1.07
C ILE A 190 3.70 -4.92 -1.12
N PRO A 191 4.38 -3.77 -1.20
CA PRO A 191 5.84 -3.73 -1.14
C PRO A 191 6.31 -4.38 0.17
N GLY A 192 7.38 -5.18 0.13
CA GLY A 192 7.91 -5.86 1.33
C GLY A 192 8.26 -4.90 2.47
N CYS A 193 8.57 -3.64 2.14
CA CYS A 193 8.81 -2.56 3.10
C CYS A 193 7.66 -2.30 4.08
N TYR A 194 6.43 -2.66 3.70
CA TYR A 194 5.25 -2.56 4.57
C TYR A 194 5.12 -3.71 5.55
N THR A 195 5.68 -4.88 5.21
CA THR A 195 5.56 -6.07 6.03
C THR A 195 6.69 -6.14 7.05
N ASP A 196 7.91 -5.81 6.64
CA ASP A 196 9.11 -5.91 7.46
C ASP A 196 10.15 -4.89 6.99
N GLY A 197 10.58 -3.99 7.87
CA GLY A 197 11.51 -2.95 7.48
C GLY A 197 11.33 -1.58 8.10
N LEU A 198 12.10 -0.64 7.57
CA LEU A 198 12.16 0.74 8.02
C LEU A 198 11.71 1.63 6.87
N MET A 199 10.68 2.43 7.09
CA MET A 199 10.16 3.36 6.10
C MET A 199 10.03 4.75 6.70
N ALA A 200 10.79 5.70 6.16
CA ALA A 200 10.71 7.11 6.52
C ALA A 200 10.16 7.92 5.35
N MET A 201 9.23 8.83 5.63
CA MET A 201 8.89 9.93 4.71
C MET A 201 10.07 10.90 4.54
N GLY A 202 10.86 11.09 5.61
CA GLY A 202 12.15 11.77 5.56
C GLY A 202 13.27 10.81 5.20
N LYS A 203 14.35 10.84 5.98
CA LYS A 203 15.53 10.00 5.79
C LYS A 203 15.59 8.83 6.76
N VAL A 204 16.23 7.74 6.35
CA VAL A 204 16.76 6.72 7.27
C VAL A 204 18.25 6.98 7.47
N ASP A 205 18.63 7.36 8.69
CA ASP A 205 20.00 7.71 9.09
C ASP A 205 20.60 6.59 9.95
N MET A 206 21.55 5.87 9.37
CA MET A 206 22.24 4.74 9.98
C MET A 206 23.67 5.15 10.29
N SER A 207 24.03 5.29 11.57
CA SER A 207 25.39 5.69 11.93
C SER A 207 26.38 4.54 11.73
N SER A 208 26.54 3.61 12.67
CA SER A 208 27.65 2.63 12.55
C SER A 208 27.33 1.22 13.00
N ASN A 209 27.90 0.23 12.31
CA ASN A 209 27.81 -1.19 12.67
C ASN A 209 26.37 -1.72 12.79
N ASN A 210 25.43 -1.24 11.97
CA ASN A 210 24.11 -1.84 11.89
C ASN A 210 24.12 -3.00 10.86
N SER A 211 23.34 -4.03 11.10
CA SER A 211 23.29 -5.22 10.24
C SER A 211 21.86 -5.59 9.89
N PHE A 212 21.59 -5.79 8.60
CA PHE A 212 20.27 -6.11 8.06
C PHE A 212 20.32 -7.46 7.34
N TYR A 213 19.38 -8.37 7.65
CA TYR A 213 19.37 -9.74 7.14
C TYR A 213 18.02 -10.15 6.53
N GLY A 214 18.07 -10.98 5.48
CA GLY A 214 16.88 -11.48 4.77
C GLY A 214 16.15 -10.42 3.95
N GLU A 215 14.87 -10.65 3.66
CA GLU A 215 14.01 -9.80 2.80
C GLU A 215 13.54 -8.49 3.47
N ILE A 216 14.28 -7.96 4.44
CA ILE A 216 13.94 -6.69 5.08
C ILE A 216 14.13 -5.53 4.11
N CYS A 217 13.29 -4.51 4.20
CA CYS A 217 13.43 -3.31 3.40
C CYS A 217 13.78 -2.07 4.22
N VAL A 218 14.65 -1.22 3.67
CA VAL A 218 14.99 0.10 4.22
C VAL A 218 14.68 1.15 3.16
N HIS A 219 13.64 1.93 3.40
CA HIS A 219 13.17 2.96 2.49
C HIS A 219 13.18 4.34 3.15
N GLY A 220 13.70 5.33 2.42
CA GLY A 220 13.55 6.73 2.76
C GLY A 220 13.09 7.51 1.54
N GLU A 221 11.93 8.16 1.64
CA GLU A 221 11.37 8.97 0.57
C GLU A 221 12.19 10.28 0.39
N GLY A 222 12.90 10.70 1.45
CA GLY A 222 13.80 11.84 1.41
C GLY A 222 13.10 13.19 1.49
N GLN A 223 11.80 13.26 1.82
CA GLN A 223 11.13 14.56 1.93
C GLN A 223 11.87 15.47 2.93
N GLU A 224 12.06 16.73 2.54
CA GLU A 224 12.69 17.75 3.37
C GLU A 224 11.81 18.05 4.59
N ASN A 225 11.91 17.23 5.64
CA ASN A 225 11.41 17.59 6.95
C ASN A 225 12.36 18.66 7.52
N ASN A 226 11.84 19.88 7.66
CA ASN A 226 12.43 21.01 8.38
C ASN A 226 13.49 21.89 7.67
N GLY A 227 13.25 22.24 6.40
CA GLY A 227 13.66 23.55 5.87
C GLY A 227 15.15 23.79 5.61
N ASN A 228 15.97 22.74 5.52
CA ASN A 228 17.37 22.85 5.15
C ASN A 228 17.59 22.35 3.71
N LYS A 229 17.91 23.27 2.79
CA LYS A 229 18.11 23.02 1.36
C LYS A 229 19.39 22.24 1.07
N ASN A 230 19.27 21.09 0.40
CA ASN A 230 20.16 20.44 -0.61
C ASN A 230 20.34 18.94 -0.38
N PRO A 231 20.32 18.19 -1.50
CA PRO A 231 19.11 17.54 -2.02
C PRO A 231 18.38 16.72 -0.92
N PRO A 232 17.08 16.43 -1.08
CA PRO A 232 16.40 15.45 -0.23
C PRO A 232 17.28 14.20 -0.16
N VAL A 233 17.61 13.68 1.04
CA VAL A 233 18.39 12.45 1.25
C VAL A 233 17.50 11.39 1.86
N GLY A 234 17.14 10.36 1.10
CA GLY A 234 16.34 9.23 1.57
C GLY A 234 17.13 8.30 2.48
N ILE A 235 18.38 8.00 2.13
CA ILE A 235 19.19 7.04 2.88
C ILE A 235 20.54 7.65 3.25
N SER A 236 20.88 7.66 4.53
CA SER A 236 22.20 8.09 5.02
C SER A 236 22.84 6.97 5.80
N VAL A 237 24.07 6.61 5.42
CA VAL A 237 24.79 5.46 5.96
C VAL A 237 26.20 5.90 6.33
N GLN A 238 26.69 5.60 7.53
CA GLN A 238 28.11 5.78 7.87
C GLN A 238 28.82 4.42 7.94
N GLN A 239 30.01 4.37 8.56
CA GLN A 239 30.92 3.23 8.43
C GLN A 239 30.43 1.95 9.13
N GLY A 240 30.65 0.82 8.47
CA GLY A 240 30.49 -0.52 9.06
C GLY A 240 29.06 -1.06 9.04
N ASN A 241 28.14 -0.43 8.31
CA ASN A 241 26.81 -0.97 8.11
C ASN A 241 26.84 -2.11 7.06
N PHE A 242 26.10 -3.18 7.32
CA PHE A 242 26.04 -4.38 6.49
C PHE A 242 24.60 -4.68 6.07
N PHE A 243 24.40 -4.98 4.79
CA PHE A 243 23.11 -5.44 4.26
C PHE A 243 23.31 -6.84 3.67
N ASP A 244 22.39 -7.78 3.88
CA ASP A 244 22.43 -9.05 3.16
C ASP A 244 21.93 -8.88 1.71
N LEU A 245 22.18 -9.85 0.82
CA LEU A 245 21.79 -9.79 -0.61
C LEU A 245 20.27 -9.75 -0.84
N GLU A 246 19.49 -10.22 0.14
CA GLU A 246 18.03 -10.23 0.09
C GLU A 246 17.42 -8.91 0.60
N VAL A 247 18.21 -8.06 1.25
CA VAL A 247 17.75 -6.76 1.73
C VAL A 247 17.41 -5.89 0.53
N THR A 248 16.37 -5.08 0.65
CA THR A 248 16.06 -4.03 -0.33
C THR A 248 16.31 -2.66 0.30
N VAL A 249 17.14 -1.84 -0.33
CA VAL A 249 17.30 -0.44 0.08
C VAL A 249 16.72 0.43 -1.01
N SER A 250 15.85 1.40 -0.69
CA SER A 250 15.22 2.20 -1.74
C SER A 250 15.00 3.67 -1.40
N SER A 251 15.01 4.50 -2.43
CA SER A 251 14.58 5.90 -2.38
C SER A 251 14.21 6.41 -3.80
N PRO A 252 13.47 7.52 -3.95
CA PRO A 252 12.96 7.97 -5.25
C PRO A 252 14.00 8.41 -6.29
N GLY A 253 15.30 8.46 -5.97
CA GLY A 253 16.32 9.03 -6.85
C GLY A 253 17.67 8.32 -6.81
N ALA A 254 18.19 8.01 -8.00
CA ALA A 254 19.42 7.25 -8.32
C ALA A 254 20.71 7.55 -7.52
N HIS A 255 20.78 8.65 -6.78
CA HIS A 255 21.99 9.13 -6.12
C HIS A 255 21.73 9.67 -4.72
N ASP A 256 20.66 9.18 -4.09
CA ASP A 256 20.19 9.73 -2.83
C ASP A 256 20.65 9.00 -1.57
N THR A 257 21.80 8.37 -1.71
CA THR A 257 22.53 7.70 -0.64
C THR A 257 23.74 8.55 -0.29
N MET A 258 23.66 9.39 0.75
CA MET A 258 24.84 10.09 1.24
C MET A 258 25.55 9.25 2.29
N VAL A 259 26.75 8.79 1.95
CA VAL A 259 27.74 8.45 2.96
C VAL A 259 28.29 9.76 3.50
N ASP A 260 27.81 10.15 4.69
CA ASP A 260 28.15 11.43 5.27
C ASP A 260 29.68 11.54 5.47
N GLY A 261 30.29 12.54 4.82
CA GLY A 261 31.69 12.94 5.05
C GLY A 261 32.73 12.64 3.96
N SER A 262 32.48 11.84 2.92
CA SER A 262 33.53 11.53 1.92
C SER A 262 33.16 11.81 0.45
N GLY A 263 31.88 11.95 0.11
CA GLY A 263 31.44 11.97 -1.29
C GLY A 263 31.85 10.71 -2.07
N ALA A 264 32.27 9.67 -1.35
CA ALA A 264 32.72 8.39 -1.88
C ALA A 264 31.84 7.31 -1.27
N TYR A 265 31.33 6.45 -2.14
CA TYR A 265 30.69 5.19 -1.80
C TYR A 265 31.46 4.48 -0.67
N ASP A 266 30.79 4.04 0.39
CA ASP A 266 31.39 3.16 1.38
C ASP A 266 31.56 1.80 0.71
N PRO A 267 32.78 1.42 0.27
CA PRO A 267 33.00 0.16 -0.44
C PRO A 267 32.74 -1.05 0.47
N ASP A 268 32.65 -0.84 1.78
CA ASP A 268 32.36 -1.89 2.76
C ASP A 268 30.84 -2.11 2.91
N SER A 269 30.01 -1.15 2.48
CA SER A 269 28.57 -1.35 2.34
C SER A 269 28.26 -1.93 0.96
N ASN A 270 27.55 -3.06 0.91
CA ASN A 270 27.03 -3.64 -0.33
C ASN A 270 25.76 -2.95 -0.82
N ILE A 271 25.54 -1.69 -0.42
CA ILE A 271 24.30 -0.94 -0.66
C ILE A 271 23.95 -0.82 -2.16
N VAL A 272 24.92 -0.67 -3.07
CA VAL A 272 24.68 -0.62 -4.53
C VAL A 272 24.06 -1.90 -5.07
N GLU A 273 24.33 -3.06 -4.47
CA GLU A 273 23.78 -4.33 -4.94
C GLU A 273 22.29 -4.46 -4.57
N VAL A 274 21.92 -3.92 -3.41
CA VAL A 274 20.58 -3.96 -2.82
C VAL A 274 19.73 -2.72 -3.12
N TYR A 275 20.33 -1.66 -3.68
CA TYR A 275 19.65 -0.40 -3.93
C TYR A 275 18.64 -0.50 -5.09
N ARG A 276 17.46 0.11 -4.92
CA ARG A 276 16.39 0.21 -5.91
C ARG A 276 15.83 1.62 -5.90
N GLU A 277 15.57 2.17 -7.09
CA GLU A 277 14.88 3.45 -7.23
C GLU A 277 13.37 3.22 -7.13
N GLU A 278 12.79 3.52 -5.99
CA GLU A 278 11.35 3.39 -5.72
C GLU A 278 10.89 4.56 -4.86
N SER A 279 9.65 5.00 -5.05
CA SER A 279 8.98 5.98 -4.17
C SER A 279 7.87 5.26 -3.44
N LEU A 280 7.92 5.27 -2.10
CA LEU A 280 7.00 4.56 -1.24
C LEU A 280 6.54 5.50 -0.12
N MET A 281 5.23 5.76 -0.05
CA MET A 281 4.66 6.61 0.99
C MET A 281 4.04 5.75 2.10
N PRO A 282 4.53 5.80 3.35
CA PRO A 282 4.06 4.89 4.39
C PRO A 282 2.57 5.10 4.67
N SER A 283 1.70 4.19 4.24
CA SER A 283 0.24 4.33 4.40
C SER A 283 -0.22 4.28 5.86
N GLY A 284 0.56 3.67 6.77
CA GLY A 284 0.27 3.66 8.20
C GLY A 284 0.18 5.06 8.81
N ILE A 285 0.90 6.02 8.23
CA ILE A 285 0.81 7.44 8.63
C ILE A 285 -0.53 8.03 8.22
N ALA A 286 -1.02 7.69 7.02
CA ALA A 286 -2.30 8.18 6.50
C ALA A 286 -3.50 7.59 7.25
N GLU A 287 -3.37 6.36 7.75
CA GLU A 287 -4.44 5.61 8.45
C GLU A 287 -4.48 5.88 9.96
N PHE A 288 -3.48 6.58 10.51
CA PHE A 288 -3.36 6.86 11.95
C PHE A 288 -4.65 7.43 12.58
N ASP A 289 -5.24 8.46 11.98
CA ASP A 289 -6.44 9.09 12.56
C ASP A 289 -7.67 8.17 12.44
N ALA A 290 -7.81 7.45 11.33
CA ALA A 290 -8.92 6.51 11.13
C ALA A 290 -8.86 5.37 12.16
N LEU A 291 -7.66 4.83 12.42
CA LEU A 291 -7.47 3.78 13.42
C LEU A 291 -7.68 4.27 14.84
N ARG A 292 -7.23 5.50 15.16
CA ARG A 292 -7.53 6.12 16.44
C ARG A 292 -9.03 6.25 16.63
N ASP A 293 -9.72 6.83 15.67
CA ASP A 293 -11.14 7.11 15.76
C ASP A 293 -11.93 5.79 15.84
N MET A 294 -11.52 4.76 15.10
CA MET A 294 -12.06 3.39 15.18
C MET A 294 -11.88 2.77 16.57
N LEU A 295 -10.69 2.85 17.18
CA LEU A 295 -10.47 2.28 18.51
C LEU A 295 -11.17 3.08 19.62
N MET A 296 -11.35 4.39 19.43
CA MET A 296 -12.07 5.26 20.38
C MET A 296 -13.59 5.03 20.34
N ASP A 297 -14.14 4.84 19.15
CA ASP A 297 -15.58 4.63 18.92
C ASP A 297 -15.81 3.57 17.84
N PRO A 298 -15.67 2.27 18.18
CA PRO A 298 -15.84 1.18 17.23
C PRO A 298 -17.23 1.16 16.57
N LEU A 299 -18.27 1.64 17.26
CA LEU A 299 -19.64 1.67 16.74
C LEU A 299 -19.81 2.67 15.58
N SER A 300 -18.92 3.65 15.48
CA SER A 300 -18.90 4.63 14.39
C SER A 300 -18.07 4.21 13.18
N ALA A 301 -17.22 3.20 13.35
CA ALA A 301 -16.32 2.71 12.31
C ALA A 301 -17.06 1.89 11.24
N SER A 302 -16.49 1.80 10.05
CA SER A 302 -17.05 0.91 9.03
C SER A 302 -16.84 -0.55 9.46
N PRO A 303 -17.77 -1.47 9.15
CA PRO A 303 -17.60 -2.88 9.49
C PRO A 303 -16.33 -3.45 8.87
N THR A 304 -16.02 -3.07 7.64
CA THR A 304 -14.79 -3.50 6.95
C THR A 304 -13.54 -3.06 7.69
N ASP A 305 -13.50 -1.82 8.22
CA ASP A 305 -12.35 -1.33 8.99
C ASP A 305 -12.19 -2.10 10.30
N LEU A 306 -13.31 -2.40 10.99
CA LEU A 306 -13.29 -3.22 12.19
C LEU A 306 -12.72 -4.61 11.90
N ALA A 307 -13.21 -5.29 10.86
CA ALA A 307 -12.69 -6.60 10.48
C ALA A 307 -11.22 -6.59 10.07
N ARG A 308 -10.75 -5.49 9.47
CA ARG A 308 -9.41 -5.40 8.90
C ARG A 308 -8.35 -4.96 9.89
N TYR A 309 -8.73 -4.12 10.84
CA TYR A 309 -7.76 -3.41 11.67
C TYR A 309 -7.98 -3.59 13.17
N MET A 310 -9.17 -4.03 13.60
CA MET A 310 -9.38 -4.37 15.00
C MET A 310 -8.63 -5.65 15.31
N PRO A 311 -7.79 -5.68 16.37
CA PRO A 311 -7.11 -6.91 16.73
C PRO A 311 -8.10 -8.03 17.10
N ASP A 312 -7.81 -9.26 16.68
CA ASP A 312 -8.65 -10.44 16.94
C ASP A 312 -9.02 -10.60 18.41
N TYR A 313 -8.06 -10.37 19.32
CA TYR A 313 -8.29 -10.46 20.76
C TYR A 313 -9.29 -9.43 21.31
N ILE A 314 -9.55 -8.33 20.58
CA ILE A 314 -10.63 -7.38 20.90
C ILE A 314 -11.95 -7.85 20.30
N LEU A 315 -11.93 -8.41 19.08
CA LEU A 315 -13.13 -8.92 18.43
C LEU A 315 -13.74 -10.09 19.22
N GLU A 316 -12.91 -11.00 19.73
CA GLU A 316 -13.32 -12.13 20.58
C GLU A 316 -13.91 -11.72 21.92
N SER A 317 -13.54 -10.56 22.44
CA SER A 317 -14.05 -10.07 23.73
C SER A 317 -15.33 -9.21 23.58
N VAL A 318 -15.80 -8.98 22.35
CA VAL A 318 -17.10 -8.32 22.15
C VAL A 318 -18.23 -9.27 22.53
N THR A 319 -19.22 -8.73 23.23
CA THR A 319 -20.42 -9.49 23.60
C THR A 319 -21.68 -8.87 22.99
N TYR A 320 -22.66 -9.70 22.70
CA TYR A 320 -23.98 -9.30 22.26
C TYR A 320 -25.04 -9.97 23.14
N ALA A 321 -25.90 -9.17 23.76
CA ALA A 321 -26.85 -9.63 24.77
C ALA A 321 -26.20 -10.44 25.93
N GLY A 322 -24.92 -10.15 26.24
CA GLY A 322 -24.15 -10.79 27.31
C GLY A 322 -23.48 -12.12 26.93
N GLU A 323 -23.60 -12.56 25.68
CA GLU A 323 -22.90 -13.73 25.15
C GLU A 323 -21.76 -13.29 24.21
N PRO A 324 -20.60 -13.98 24.20
CA PRO A 324 -19.52 -13.66 23.26
C PRO A 324 -19.98 -13.83 21.80
N VAL A 325 -19.59 -12.87 20.96
CA VAL A 325 -20.00 -12.84 19.54
C VAL A 325 -19.23 -13.87 18.72
N VAL A 326 -17.93 -14.00 18.97
CA VAL A 326 -17.01 -14.91 18.29
C VAL A 326 -15.95 -15.44 19.25
N GLY A 327 -15.34 -16.57 18.90
CA GLY A 327 -14.22 -17.18 19.63
C GLY A 327 -14.65 -18.10 20.78
N ASP A 328 -13.70 -18.91 21.23
CA ASP A 328 -13.80 -19.77 22.42
C ASP A 328 -13.11 -19.16 23.66
N GLY A 329 -12.62 -17.92 23.53
CA GLY A 329 -11.82 -17.22 24.52
C GLY A 329 -10.31 -17.51 24.42
N ASP A 330 -9.85 -18.23 23.40
CA ASP A 330 -8.44 -18.42 23.08
C ASP A 330 -7.90 -17.36 22.12
N TYR A 331 -7.41 -16.27 22.70
CA TYR A 331 -6.75 -15.18 21.98
C TYR A 331 -5.47 -15.56 21.22
N SER A 332 -5.04 -16.84 21.27
CA SER A 332 -3.85 -17.32 20.57
C SER A 332 -4.13 -17.87 19.16
N THR A 333 -5.40 -18.10 18.81
CA THR A 333 -5.80 -18.57 17.49
C THR A 333 -6.43 -17.45 16.68
N PRO A 334 -5.88 -17.09 15.50
CA PRO A 334 -6.48 -16.08 14.64
C PRO A 334 -7.90 -16.46 14.22
N LEU A 335 -8.80 -15.48 14.17
CA LEU A 335 -10.18 -15.67 13.73
C LEU A 335 -10.22 -16.08 12.26
N THR A 336 -11.12 -16.99 11.91
CA THR A 336 -11.38 -17.31 10.51
C THR A 336 -12.20 -16.21 9.85
N VAL A 337 -12.11 -16.06 8.52
CA VAL A 337 -12.90 -15.09 7.74
C VAL A 337 -14.41 -15.23 8.03
N ALA A 338 -14.91 -16.45 8.19
CA ALA A 338 -16.32 -16.69 8.49
C ALA A 338 -16.72 -16.22 9.91
N GLU A 339 -15.81 -16.34 10.88
CA GLU A 339 -16.02 -15.79 12.23
C GLU A 339 -16.01 -14.28 12.19
N ILE A 340 -15.04 -13.67 11.50
CA ILE A 340 -15.00 -12.21 11.32
C ILE A 340 -16.29 -11.71 10.66
N GLU A 341 -16.76 -12.33 9.58
CA GLU A 341 -18.03 -11.97 8.93
C GLU A 341 -19.24 -12.11 9.86
N THR A 342 -19.26 -13.15 10.71
CA THR A 342 -20.30 -13.35 11.74
C THR A 342 -20.23 -12.26 12.80
N ALA A 343 -19.02 -11.87 13.21
CA ALA A 343 -18.82 -10.77 14.14
C ALA A 343 -19.37 -9.48 13.53
N LEU A 344 -19.01 -9.14 12.29
CA LEU A 344 -19.40 -7.89 11.65
C LEU A 344 -20.91 -7.62 11.64
N ASP A 345 -21.74 -8.64 11.39
CA ASP A 345 -23.20 -8.48 11.42
C ASP A 345 -23.68 -8.03 12.81
N VAL A 346 -23.07 -8.58 13.86
CA VAL A 346 -23.41 -8.29 15.25
C VAL A 346 -22.76 -6.99 15.75
N LEU A 347 -21.53 -6.70 15.34
CA LEU A 347 -20.73 -5.55 15.77
C LEU A 347 -21.32 -4.21 15.35
N THR A 348 -22.13 -4.20 14.29
CA THR A 348 -22.86 -3.00 13.85
C THR A 348 -24.16 -2.77 14.60
N HIS A 349 -24.60 -3.73 15.41
CA HIS A 349 -25.82 -3.58 16.19
C HIS A 349 -25.58 -2.59 17.33
N PRO A 350 -26.50 -1.65 17.59
CA PRO A 350 -26.39 -0.71 18.72
C PRO A 350 -26.40 -1.36 20.11
N ASP A 351 -26.63 -2.67 20.19
CA ASP A 351 -26.63 -3.46 21.44
C ASP A 351 -25.34 -4.28 21.61
N ALA A 352 -24.38 -4.16 20.69
CA ALA A 352 -23.05 -4.74 20.86
C ALA A 352 -22.32 -4.03 22.01
N ASP A 353 -21.90 -4.79 23.01
CA ASP A 353 -21.16 -4.27 24.17
C ASP A 353 -19.67 -4.47 23.92
N TRP A 354 -19.04 -3.38 23.48
CA TRP A 354 -17.59 -3.33 23.28
C TRP A 354 -16.89 -3.25 24.63
N PRO A 355 -15.75 -3.95 24.82
CA PRO A 355 -15.01 -4.02 26.09
C PRO A 355 -14.18 -2.75 26.33
N ILE A 356 -14.82 -1.58 26.22
CA ILE A 356 -14.23 -0.26 26.35
C ILE A 356 -14.23 0.14 27.82
N VAL A 357 -13.05 0.53 28.31
CA VAL A 357 -12.83 1.12 29.62
C VAL A 357 -12.46 2.59 29.41
N ASP A 358 -13.46 3.46 29.45
CA ASP A 358 -13.32 4.91 29.24
C ASP A 358 -13.59 5.73 30.51
N ARG A 359 -14.00 5.08 31.60
CA ARG A 359 -14.33 5.72 32.88
C ARG A 359 -13.37 5.32 33.98
N ASN A 360 -13.15 6.26 34.90
CA ASN A 360 -12.41 5.96 36.12
C ASN A 360 -13.11 4.88 36.97
N PRO A 361 -12.40 4.20 37.89
CA PRO A 361 -12.99 3.17 38.75
C PRO A 361 -14.19 3.63 39.60
N ALA A 362 -14.35 4.95 39.79
CA ALA A 362 -15.48 5.54 40.49
C ALA A 362 -16.72 5.77 39.60
N GLY A 363 -16.60 5.59 38.27
CA GLY A 363 -17.66 5.74 37.27
C GLY A 363 -18.08 7.19 36.96
N ASN A 364 -17.39 8.19 37.52
CA ASN A 364 -17.85 9.58 37.58
C ASN A 364 -17.14 10.54 36.61
N GLY A 365 -16.24 10.03 35.77
CA GLY A 365 -15.50 10.85 34.82
C GLY A 365 -14.67 9.99 33.87
N PRO A 366 -14.03 10.62 32.87
CA PRO A 366 -13.15 9.91 31.93
C PRO A 366 -11.99 9.26 32.68
N LEU A 367 -11.51 8.14 32.17
CA LEU A 367 -10.35 7.43 32.69
C LEU A 367 -9.10 8.32 32.52
N ALA A 368 -8.60 8.89 33.61
CA ALA A 368 -7.39 9.71 33.56
C ALA A 368 -6.13 8.83 33.55
N ALA A 369 -5.01 9.37 33.06
CA ALA A 369 -3.73 8.65 33.11
C ALA A 369 -3.33 8.21 34.53
N THR A 370 -3.68 8.97 35.56
CA THR A 370 -3.45 8.56 36.96
C THR A 370 -4.28 7.35 37.35
N ASP A 371 -5.55 7.31 36.96
CA ASP A 371 -6.44 6.18 37.24
C ASP A 371 -5.94 4.91 36.54
N PHE A 372 -5.51 5.03 35.28
CA PHE A 372 -4.93 3.92 34.53
C PHE A 372 -3.62 3.42 35.17
N ASN A 373 -2.72 4.32 35.56
CA ASN A 373 -1.48 3.96 36.25
C ASN A 373 -1.76 3.25 37.58
N ASP A 374 -2.75 3.73 38.35
CA ASP A 374 -3.16 3.10 39.61
C ASP A 374 -3.75 1.70 39.37
N MET A 375 -4.58 1.52 38.35
CA MET A 375 -5.10 0.21 37.93
C MET A 375 -3.97 -0.75 37.54
N LEU A 376 -3.00 -0.27 36.77
CA LEU A 376 -1.85 -1.07 36.34
C LEU A 376 -0.99 -1.48 37.55
N ALA A 377 -0.67 -0.54 38.43
CA ALA A 377 0.09 -0.80 39.64
C ALA A 377 -0.63 -1.79 40.56
N GLN A 378 -1.95 -1.66 40.71
CA GLN A 378 -2.76 -2.58 41.51
C GLN A 378 -2.81 -3.98 40.91
N ALA A 379 -2.99 -4.10 39.59
CA ALA A 379 -3.00 -5.39 38.92
C ALA A 379 -1.63 -6.08 38.97
N ALA A 380 -0.55 -5.32 38.82
CA ALA A 380 0.83 -5.83 38.97
C ALA A 380 1.09 -6.30 40.41
N ALA A 381 0.66 -5.54 41.42
CA ALA A 381 0.82 -5.93 42.82
C ALA A 381 0.04 -7.20 43.19
N ASN A 382 -1.04 -7.50 42.47
CA ASN A 382 -1.88 -8.68 42.68
C ASN A 382 -1.57 -9.85 41.74
N ASP A 383 -0.63 -9.69 40.80
CA ASP A 383 -0.34 -10.67 39.73
C ASP A 383 -1.56 -11.00 38.85
N THR A 384 -2.42 -10.00 38.60
CA THR A 384 -3.67 -10.16 37.82
C THR A 384 -3.68 -9.29 36.56
N VAL A 385 -2.52 -8.90 36.03
CA VAL A 385 -2.43 -7.98 34.87
C VAL A 385 -3.15 -8.56 33.66
N SER A 386 -2.93 -9.83 33.32
CA SER A 386 -3.59 -10.47 32.17
C SER A 386 -5.12 -10.49 32.36
N GLU A 387 -5.62 -10.89 33.53
CA GLU A 387 -7.07 -10.91 33.81
C GLU A 387 -7.71 -9.51 33.79
N THR A 388 -6.98 -8.50 34.28
CA THR A 388 -7.51 -7.14 34.37
C THR A 388 -7.54 -6.46 33.00
N PHE A 389 -6.56 -6.70 32.13
CA PHE A 389 -6.34 -5.93 30.90
C PHE A 389 -6.65 -6.68 29.59
N SER A 390 -6.56 -8.01 29.57
CA SER A 390 -6.77 -8.80 28.34
C SER A 390 -8.17 -8.61 27.77
N GLY A 391 -8.25 -8.49 26.45
CA GLY A 391 -9.48 -8.29 25.68
C GLY A 391 -10.12 -6.91 25.85
N LYS A 392 -9.43 -5.89 26.39
CA LYS A 392 -10.05 -4.58 26.66
C LYS A 392 -9.40 -3.45 25.87
N ILE A 393 -10.23 -2.43 25.57
CA ILE A 393 -9.79 -1.15 25.01
C ILE A 393 -9.83 -0.09 26.11
N PHE A 394 -8.70 0.51 26.43
CA PHE A 394 -8.61 1.59 27.42
C PHE A 394 -8.55 2.93 26.71
N ASN A 395 -9.60 3.74 26.84
CA ASN A 395 -9.63 5.12 26.37
C ASN A 395 -9.16 6.05 27.50
N VAL A 396 -7.90 6.45 27.45
CA VAL A 396 -7.28 7.26 28.50
C VAL A 396 -7.23 8.72 28.08
N SER A 397 -7.76 9.62 28.92
CA SER A 397 -7.71 11.06 28.66
C SER A 397 -6.67 11.77 29.52
N CYS A 398 -5.81 12.54 28.86
CA CYS A 398 -4.88 13.45 29.51
C CYS A 398 -5.32 14.91 29.52
N GLN A 399 -6.47 15.23 28.93
CA GLN A 399 -7.00 16.58 28.87
C GLN A 399 -7.18 17.22 30.26
N GLY A 400 -6.99 18.54 30.34
CA GLY A 400 -7.30 19.33 31.53
C GLY A 400 -6.31 19.26 32.71
N GLY A 401 -5.07 18.77 32.50
CA GLY A 401 -4.01 18.86 33.53
C GLY A 401 -2.72 19.52 33.03
N PRO A 402 -1.59 19.43 33.78
CA PRO A 402 -0.33 20.03 33.35
C PRO A 402 0.12 19.46 32.01
N ALA A 403 0.69 20.30 31.15
CA ALA A 403 1.27 19.87 29.87
C ALA A 403 2.24 18.70 30.10
N ASN A 404 2.16 17.65 29.27
CA ASN A 404 2.96 16.41 29.36
C ASN A 404 2.55 15.42 30.47
N LYS A 405 1.27 15.09 30.61
CA LYS A 405 0.90 13.88 31.39
C LYS A 405 1.47 12.63 30.72
N VAL A 406 1.86 11.67 31.54
CA VAL A 406 2.53 10.44 31.12
C VAL A 406 1.77 9.24 31.67
N ILE A 407 1.44 8.28 30.80
CA ILE A 407 1.12 6.91 31.20
C ILE A 407 2.44 6.21 31.42
N ASN A 408 2.69 5.82 32.66
CA ASN A 408 3.96 5.23 33.06
C ASN A 408 3.77 3.75 33.27
N PHE A 409 4.35 2.96 32.37
CA PHE A 409 4.46 1.53 32.54
C PHE A 409 5.66 1.32 33.47
N GLY A 410 5.38 1.21 34.76
CA GLY A 410 6.33 1.53 35.83
C GLY A 410 7.19 0.39 36.36
N GLU A 411 6.73 -0.85 36.19
CA GLU A 411 7.29 -2.06 36.81
C GLU A 411 7.57 -3.13 35.74
N PRO A 412 8.40 -4.14 36.00
CA PRO A 412 8.52 -5.30 35.13
C PRO A 412 7.15 -5.99 35.02
N VAL A 413 6.48 -5.75 33.91
CA VAL A 413 5.12 -6.23 33.66
C VAL A 413 5.07 -6.73 32.22
N THR A 414 4.40 -7.85 32.02
CA THR A 414 4.01 -8.31 30.69
C THR A 414 2.58 -7.84 30.44
N LEU A 415 2.44 -6.91 29.50
CA LEU A 415 1.16 -6.45 29.01
C LEU A 415 0.78 -7.33 27.81
N SER A 416 -0.42 -7.89 27.84
CA SER A 416 -0.89 -8.81 26.79
C SER A 416 -2.34 -8.55 26.40
N ASN A 417 -2.64 -8.68 25.11
CA ASN A 417 -3.99 -8.69 24.54
C ASN A 417 -4.81 -7.46 24.91
N MET A 418 -4.23 -6.26 24.87
CA MET A 418 -4.95 -5.04 25.23
C MET A 418 -4.76 -3.94 24.20
N ALA A 419 -5.75 -3.06 24.09
CA ALA A 419 -5.63 -1.82 23.35
C ALA A 419 -5.62 -0.63 24.31
N VAL A 420 -4.68 0.31 24.17
CA VAL A 420 -4.65 1.56 24.92
C VAL A 420 -4.65 2.70 23.92
N VAL A 421 -5.72 3.49 23.94
CA VAL A 421 -5.88 4.67 23.10
C VAL A 421 -5.86 5.88 24.00
N SER A 422 -4.91 6.77 23.78
CA SER A 422 -4.72 7.96 24.60
C SER A 422 -5.07 9.22 23.82
N SER A 423 -5.84 10.11 24.45
CA SER A 423 -5.99 11.50 24.04
C SER A 423 -5.01 12.39 24.81
N ASP A 424 -3.95 12.82 24.11
CA ASP A 424 -2.90 13.76 24.56
C ASP A 424 -2.01 13.26 25.72
N CYS A 425 -1.85 11.94 25.92
CA CYS A 425 -0.87 11.39 26.88
C CYS A 425 0.44 10.97 26.22
N ARG A 426 1.55 11.12 26.95
CA ARG A 426 2.82 10.47 26.58
C ARG A 426 2.87 9.05 27.12
N PHE A 427 3.53 8.14 26.41
CA PHE A 427 3.81 6.79 26.91
C PHE A 427 5.26 6.71 27.37
N SER A 428 5.47 6.19 28.57
CA SER A 428 6.80 5.94 29.12
C SER A 428 6.92 4.49 29.55
N PHE A 429 7.80 3.75 28.89
CA PHE A 429 8.17 2.40 29.27
C PHE A 429 9.45 2.44 30.14
N ASN A 430 9.33 1.99 31.39
CA ASN A 430 10.49 1.71 32.23
C ASN A 430 11.22 0.44 31.76
N SER A 431 12.33 0.08 32.41
CA SER A 431 13.13 -1.07 32.02
C SER A 431 12.43 -2.40 32.27
N ASN A 432 12.69 -3.40 31.42
CA ASN A 432 12.18 -4.78 31.52
C ASN A 432 10.67 -4.93 31.35
N ILE A 433 10.07 -4.14 30.46
CA ILE A 433 8.64 -4.25 30.13
C ILE A 433 8.50 -5.07 28.86
N THR A 434 7.55 -5.99 28.85
CA THR A 434 7.18 -6.74 27.65
C THR A 434 5.77 -6.35 27.25
N VAL A 435 5.58 -5.88 26.03
CA VAL A 435 4.27 -5.56 25.45
C VAL A 435 3.98 -6.58 24.37
N ALA A 436 3.20 -7.62 24.64
CA ALA A 436 2.88 -8.70 23.70
C ALA A 436 1.45 -8.56 23.18
N SER A 437 1.16 -8.88 21.91
CA SER A 437 -0.21 -8.88 21.38
C SER A 437 -1.03 -7.63 21.76
N SER A 438 -0.44 -6.45 21.72
CA SER A 438 -1.10 -5.24 22.25
C SER A 438 -1.00 -4.08 21.27
N PHE A 439 -2.03 -3.22 21.29
CA PHE A 439 -2.13 -2.02 20.47
C PHE A 439 -2.07 -0.78 21.35
N LEU A 440 -0.97 -0.06 21.32
CA LEU A 440 -0.79 1.19 22.04
C LEU A 440 -0.82 2.36 21.05
N LEU A 441 -1.75 3.29 21.20
CA LEU A 441 -1.91 4.47 20.33
C LEU A 441 -2.04 5.74 21.17
N THR A 442 -1.25 6.77 20.83
CA THR A 442 -1.45 8.11 21.40
C THR A 442 -1.36 9.22 20.37
N ASP A 443 -2.26 10.20 20.46
CA ASP A 443 -2.28 11.38 19.59
C ASP A 443 -1.54 12.61 20.16
N HIS A 444 -0.81 12.43 21.26
CA HIS A 444 0.01 13.50 21.83
C HIS A 444 1.04 14.00 20.81
N ASN A 445 1.14 15.32 20.70
CA ASN A 445 2.13 16.00 19.87
C ASN A 445 2.69 17.17 20.67
N GLY A 446 3.90 16.97 21.21
CA GLY A 446 4.59 17.92 22.07
C GLY A 446 6.09 17.92 21.81
N SER A 447 6.80 18.85 22.44
CA SER A 447 8.25 19.00 22.27
C SER A 447 9.10 17.89 22.86
N ASN A 448 8.51 17.00 23.66
CA ASN A 448 9.18 15.85 24.23
C ASN A 448 8.78 14.58 23.47
N ALA A 449 9.61 13.53 23.54
CA ALA A 449 9.28 12.24 22.97
C ALA A 449 7.87 11.79 23.42
N THR A 450 7.00 11.53 22.45
CA THR A 450 5.62 11.13 22.68
C THR A 450 5.56 9.72 23.26
N VAL A 451 6.38 8.84 22.71
CA VAL A 451 6.64 7.51 23.27
C VAL A 451 8.12 7.47 23.63
N GLN A 452 8.41 7.11 24.88
CA GLN A 452 9.77 6.91 25.36
C GLN A 452 9.93 5.52 25.96
N GLY A 453 11.00 4.80 25.62
CA GLY A 453 11.32 3.52 26.23
C GLY A 453 12.72 3.49 26.82
N SER A 454 12.83 2.94 28.03
CA SER A 454 14.10 2.70 28.71
C SER A 454 14.79 1.43 28.17
N SER A 455 16.01 1.16 28.64
CA SER A 455 16.73 -0.06 28.26
C SER A 455 16.02 -1.33 28.73
N GLY A 456 16.04 -2.38 27.89
CA GLY A 456 15.40 -3.67 28.17
C GLY A 456 13.89 -3.70 27.91
N VAL A 457 13.33 -2.74 27.17
CA VAL A 457 11.94 -2.81 26.71
C VAL A 457 11.85 -3.80 25.55
N THR A 458 10.88 -4.72 25.64
CA THR A 458 10.53 -5.67 24.58
C THR A 458 9.14 -5.36 24.04
N ILE A 459 9.03 -5.09 22.74
CA ILE A 459 7.76 -4.93 22.03
C ILE A 459 7.54 -6.19 21.20
N GLY A 460 6.41 -6.85 21.41
CA GLY A 460 6.13 -8.21 20.97
C GLY A 460 6.62 -9.26 21.97
N SER A 461 6.53 -10.52 21.57
CA SER A 461 7.04 -11.66 22.33
C SER A 461 7.43 -12.82 21.42
N GLY A 462 8.23 -13.75 21.94
CA GLY A 462 8.60 -14.98 21.26
C GLY A 462 9.90 -14.85 20.45
N THR A 463 9.88 -15.36 19.23
CA THR A 463 10.96 -15.39 18.26
C THR A 463 10.42 -15.04 16.88
N CYS A 464 11.34 -14.95 15.92
CA CYS A 464 11.03 -14.80 14.50
C CYS A 464 10.01 -15.85 13.98
N GLU A 465 10.18 -17.12 14.37
CA GLU A 465 9.35 -18.24 13.93
C GLU A 465 8.00 -18.35 14.67
N VAL A 466 8.00 -18.05 15.98
CA VAL A 466 6.83 -18.20 16.84
C VAL A 466 6.78 -17.03 17.80
N GLY A 467 5.71 -16.26 17.76
CA GLY A 467 5.59 -15.12 18.64
C GLY A 467 4.37 -14.29 18.33
N THR A 468 4.16 -13.28 19.17
CA THR A 468 3.05 -12.35 18.98
C THR A 468 3.57 -10.94 18.82
N GLY A 469 2.99 -10.22 17.87
CA GLY A 469 3.35 -8.85 17.56
C GLY A 469 2.64 -7.83 18.43
N SER A 470 3.21 -6.65 18.56
CA SER A 470 2.52 -5.49 19.13
C SER A 470 2.62 -4.28 18.22
N LYS A 471 1.63 -3.40 18.32
CA LYS A 471 1.52 -2.18 17.53
C LYS A 471 1.69 -0.98 18.46
N VAL A 472 2.64 -0.11 18.16
CA VAL A 472 2.87 1.13 18.91
C VAL A 472 2.78 2.30 17.94
N MET A 473 1.81 3.16 18.17
CA MET A 473 1.52 4.30 17.33
C MET A 473 1.58 5.59 18.12
N ALA A 474 2.25 6.58 17.56
CA ALA A 474 2.28 7.92 18.12
C ALA A 474 2.13 8.98 17.05
N ARG A 475 1.47 10.09 17.39
CA ARG A 475 1.43 11.25 16.50
C ARG A 475 2.80 11.95 16.43
N GLY A 476 3.44 12.16 17.58
CA GLY A 476 4.78 12.77 17.67
C GLY A 476 5.93 11.76 17.79
N THR A 477 7.10 12.25 18.23
CA THR A 477 8.36 11.49 18.24
C THR A 477 8.33 10.22 19.07
N ILE A 478 8.96 9.16 18.58
CA ILE A 478 9.18 7.91 19.31
C ILE A 478 10.67 7.76 19.59
N ASP A 479 11.06 7.56 20.85
CA ASP A 479 12.46 7.47 21.29
C ASP A 479 12.68 6.26 22.18
N PHE A 480 13.48 5.31 21.71
CA PHE A 480 13.85 4.14 22.48
C PHE A 480 15.34 4.11 22.81
N ALA A 481 15.63 3.83 24.08
CA ALA A 481 16.98 3.67 24.59
C ALA A 481 17.64 2.35 24.12
N SER A 482 18.86 2.09 24.60
CA SER A 482 19.66 0.95 24.19
C SER A 482 19.10 -0.38 24.66
N ASP A 483 19.44 -1.48 23.97
CA ASP A 483 19.04 -2.84 24.37
C ASP A 483 17.52 -3.03 24.37
N MET A 484 16.83 -2.40 23.44
CA MET A 484 15.43 -2.72 23.15
C MET A 484 15.35 -3.89 22.19
N THR A 485 14.27 -4.66 22.28
CA THR A 485 13.98 -5.77 21.38
C THR A 485 12.57 -5.58 20.82
N MET A 486 12.42 -5.78 19.52
CA MET A 486 11.15 -5.75 18.82
C MET A 486 10.96 -7.02 18.03
N ILE A 487 9.89 -7.74 18.33
CA ILE A 487 9.63 -9.05 17.75
C ILE A 487 8.27 -8.97 17.09
N ARG A 488 8.23 -9.22 15.78
CA ARG A 488 7.01 -9.30 14.97
C ARG A 488 6.13 -8.06 15.16
N SER A 489 6.70 -6.87 15.34
CA SER A 489 5.98 -5.69 15.87
C SER A 489 5.96 -4.53 14.89
N GLN A 490 5.04 -3.59 15.09
CA GLN A 490 4.90 -2.42 14.24
C GLN A 490 5.00 -1.13 15.05
N ILE A 491 5.81 -0.19 14.57
CA ILE A 491 5.87 1.17 15.08
C ILE A 491 5.42 2.15 13.99
N VAL A 492 4.57 3.09 14.36
CA VAL A 492 4.19 4.21 13.49
C VAL A 492 4.33 5.53 14.23
N SER A 493 5.20 6.41 13.74
CA SER A 493 5.24 7.84 14.10
C SER A 493 4.61 8.63 12.97
N ARG A 494 3.51 9.35 13.22
CA ARG A 494 2.74 10.01 12.16
C ARG A 494 3.41 11.27 11.62
N ASP A 495 3.79 12.20 12.50
CA ASP A 495 4.21 13.55 12.10
C ASP A 495 5.72 13.77 12.28
N GLU A 496 6.37 12.95 13.12
CA GLU A 496 7.73 13.21 13.64
C GLU A 496 8.66 12.01 13.48
N ASP A 497 9.87 12.13 14.02
CA ASP A 497 10.95 11.13 13.90
C ASP A 497 10.79 9.90 14.81
N VAL A 498 11.51 8.83 14.47
CA VAL A 498 11.76 7.66 15.32
C VAL A 498 13.25 7.55 15.63
N TYR A 499 13.60 7.44 16.90
CA TYR A 499 14.98 7.30 17.38
C TYR A 499 15.20 5.94 18.03
N TYR A 500 16.26 5.26 17.57
CA TYR A 500 16.80 4.05 18.17
C TYR A 500 18.21 4.31 18.66
N ALA A 501 18.41 4.17 19.96
CA ALA A 501 19.73 4.23 20.54
C ALA A 501 20.58 2.99 20.15
N ALA A 502 21.82 2.94 20.64
CA ALA A 502 22.75 1.87 20.31
C ALA A 502 22.25 0.50 20.79
N LYS A 503 22.65 -0.59 20.12
CA LYS A 503 22.31 -1.98 20.49
C LYS A 503 20.82 -2.28 20.48
N ALA A 504 20.12 -1.83 19.44
CA ALA A 504 18.81 -2.39 19.13
C ALA A 504 19.03 -3.78 18.50
N ASP A 505 19.53 -4.72 19.30
CA ASP A 505 19.69 -6.11 18.90
C ASP A 505 18.31 -6.77 18.96
N GLY A 506 17.77 -7.11 17.79
CA GLY A 506 16.51 -7.84 17.66
C GLY A 506 15.36 -6.96 17.21
N LEU A 507 15.49 -6.31 16.06
CA LEU A 507 14.35 -5.88 15.24
C LEU A 507 13.98 -7.05 14.31
N ASP A 508 13.32 -8.06 14.87
CA ASP A 508 13.00 -9.31 14.18
C ASP A 508 11.56 -9.24 13.68
N GLY A 509 11.30 -9.27 12.37
CA GLY A 509 9.93 -9.22 11.87
C GLY A 509 9.24 -7.87 12.10
N THR A 510 10.01 -6.78 12.14
CA THR A 510 9.55 -5.50 12.67
C THR A 510 9.40 -4.46 11.58
N SER A 511 8.24 -3.81 11.52
CA SER A 511 7.99 -2.68 10.62
C SER A 511 7.99 -1.36 11.38
N VAL A 512 8.74 -0.37 10.90
CA VAL A 512 8.85 0.97 11.49
C VAL A 512 8.54 2.02 10.45
N HIS A 513 7.49 2.80 10.67
CA HIS A 513 7.01 3.81 9.75
C HIS A 513 7.13 5.18 10.43
N ALA A 514 7.81 6.14 9.80
CA ALA A 514 7.97 7.48 10.34
C ALA A 514 7.55 8.54 9.31
N GLY A 515 6.70 9.49 9.73
CA GLY A 515 6.44 10.71 8.97
C GLY A 515 7.62 11.68 8.98
N GLY A 516 8.46 11.58 10.02
CA GLY A 516 9.77 12.18 10.11
C GLY A 516 10.87 11.31 9.48
N ASN A 517 12.02 11.33 10.15
CA ASN A 517 13.19 10.52 9.87
C ASN A 517 13.26 9.32 10.81
N ILE A 518 14.01 8.29 10.42
CA ILE A 518 14.38 7.18 11.31
C ILE A 518 15.87 7.30 11.60
N PHE A 519 16.26 7.30 12.87
CA PHE A 519 17.66 7.36 13.30
C PHE A 519 18.07 6.06 13.99
N LEU A 520 19.01 5.34 13.38
CA LEU A 520 19.64 4.14 13.94
C LEU A 520 21.09 4.48 14.32
N ARG A 521 21.36 4.56 15.63
CA ARG A 521 22.67 5.00 16.12
C ARG A 521 23.80 4.00 15.86
N SER A 522 23.74 2.82 16.49
CA SER A 522 24.80 1.84 16.27
C SER A 522 24.44 0.45 16.74
N GLN A 523 25.01 -0.59 16.12
CA GLN A 523 24.82 -1.97 16.54
C GLN A 523 23.32 -2.36 16.57
N ALA A 524 22.52 -1.79 15.68
CA ALA A 524 21.16 -2.30 15.46
C ALA A 524 21.24 -3.53 14.55
N ALA A 525 20.51 -4.58 14.91
CA ALA A 525 20.35 -5.76 14.08
C ALA A 525 18.89 -5.94 13.73
N ALA A 526 18.59 -5.99 12.43
CA ALA A 526 17.25 -6.21 11.94
C ALA A 526 17.24 -7.44 11.02
N GLN A 527 16.26 -8.31 11.23
CA GLN A 527 16.15 -9.58 10.54
C GLN A 527 14.73 -9.79 10.03
N TYR A 528 14.63 -10.18 8.75
CA TYR A 528 13.38 -10.59 8.17
C TYR A 528 12.80 -11.83 8.86
N CYS A 529 11.51 -11.78 9.19
CA CYS A 529 10.79 -12.92 9.71
C CYS A 529 9.66 -13.38 8.77
N PRO A 530 9.83 -14.53 8.10
CA PRO A 530 8.79 -15.07 7.23
C PRO A 530 7.49 -15.31 7.99
N GLY A 531 6.39 -14.74 7.51
CA GLY A 531 5.09 -14.85 8.17
C GLY A 531 4.99 -14.09 9.50
N ALA A 532 5.96 -13.22 9.82
CA ALA A 532 5.86 -12.19 10.86
C ALA A 532 5.02 -11.01 10.44
N THR A 533 3.81 -11.26 9.94
CA THR A 533 2.81 -10.22 9.98
C THR A 533 2.34 -10.14 11.43
N THR A 534 2.49 -8.97 12.08
CA THR A 534 1.57 -8.64 13.19
C THR A 534 0.17 -8.93 12.66
N ASP A 535 -0.67 -9.64 13.39
CA ASP A 535 -2.07 -9.88 13.00
C ASP A 535 -2.64 -8.61 12.35
N ASP A 536 -2.93 -8.77 11.06
CA ASP A 536 -3.11 -7.78 10.00
C ASP A 536 -2.36 -6.45 10.14
N LEU A 537 -1.32 -6.26 9.31
CA LEU A 537 -0.60 -5.00 9.18
C LEU A 537 -1.60 -3.83 9.16
N ILE A 538 -1.32 -2.81 9.98
CA ILE A 538 -2.00 -1.49 9.94
C ILE A 538 -1.97 -0.92 8.51
N VAL A 539 -1.11 -1.47 7.65
CA VAL A 539 -0.71 -0.87 6.41
C VAL A 539 -0.88 -1.88 5.29
N SER A 540 -2.05 -1.86 4.68
CA SER A 540 -2.33 -2.73 3.53
C SER A 540 -3.07 -2.00 2.41
N ARG A 541 -2.89 -0.69 2.27
CA ARG A 541 -3.13 -0.06 0.97
C ARG A 541 -2.21 -0.71 -0.04
N GLU A 542 -2.83 -1.30 -1.04
CA GLU A 542 -2.13 -1.97 -2.12
C GLU A 542 -1.53 -0.92 -3.04
N TYR A 543 -0.33 -1.22 -3.48
CA TYR A 543 0.36 -0.47 -4.51
C TYR A 543 -0.02 -1.04 -5.86
N TYR A 544 -0.13 -0.16 -6.85
CA TYR A 544 -0.42 -0.57 -8.22
C TYR A 544 0.72 -0.15 -9.12
N ARG A 545 1.16 -1.08 -9.97
CA ARG A 545 2.15 -0.79 -11.00
C ARG A 545 1.81 -1.50 -12.30
N LEU A 546 2.30 -0.92 -13.38
CA LEU A 546 2.32 -1.59 -14.68
C LEU A 546 3.46 -2.61 -14.69
N VAL A 547 3.18 -3.79 -15.22
CA VAL A 547 4.15 -4.88 -15.38
C VAL A 547 4.24 -5.27 -16.85
N GLN A 548 5.42 -5.74 -17.27
CA GLN A 548 5.72 -6.07 -18.66
C GLN A 548 5.82 -7.57 -18.90
#